data_AF-A0A6B3GGF2-F1
#
_entry.id   AF-A0A6B3GGF2-F1
#
_cell.length_a   1.000
_cell.length_b   1.000
_cell.length_c   1.000
_cell.angle_alpha   90.00
_cell.angle_beta   90.00
_cell.angle_gamma   90.00
#
_symmetry.space_group_name_H-M   'P 1'
#
loop_
_entity.id
_entity.type
_entity.pdbx_description
1 polymer ?
#
loop_
_entity_poly.entity_id
_entity_poly.type
_entity_poly.pdbx_seq_one_letter_code
_entity_poly.pdbx_strand_id
1 'polypeptide(L)'
;STPRSADLAEDVRRAATLLESVKDLHEHAVVVDAVHQALAAHCTELTVPARPTLIRTATMWHLSTTVTGTLRSPDTSALELALALHPTPAVCGTPTQT
;
A
#
# COMPACT_ATOMS: atom_id res chain seq x y z
N SER A 1 -10.24 3.91 -2.17
CA SER A 1 -10.38 4.88 -1.04
C SER A 1 -11.81 5.40 -0.96
N THR A 2 -12.27 5.89 0.19
CA THR A 2 -13.64 6.45 0.32
C THR A 2 -13.68 7.64 1.31
N PRO A 3 -14.53 8.66 1.12
CA PRO A 3 -14.58 9.83 2.01
C PRO A 3 -15.20 9.51 3.37
N ARG A 4 -14.67 10.15 4.41
CA ARG A 4 -15.22 10.14 5.77
C ARG A 4 -16.63 10.74 5.80
N SER A 5 -17.42 10.36 6.80
CA SER A 5 -18.71 10.96 7.11
C SER A 5 -18.73 11.54 8.52
N ALA A 6 -19.51 12.61 8.72
CA ALA A 6 -19.80 13.14 10.06
C ALA A 6 -20.82 12.26 10.81
N ASP A 7 -21.67 11.53 10.08
CA ASP A 7 -22.48 10.46 10.65
C ASP A 7 -21.61 9.22 10.84
N LEU A 8 -21.44 8.80 12.10
CA LEU A 8 -20.64 7.65 12.48
C LEU A 8 -21.13 6.35 11.84
N ALA A 9 -22.45 6.16 11.73
CA ALA A 9 -23.00 4.93 11.17
C ALA A 9 -22.65 4.83 9.67
N GLU A 10 -22.78 5.93 8.93
CA GLU A 10 -22.36 6.02 7.55
C GLU A 10 -20.85 5.88 7.38
N ASP A 11 -20.07 6.50 8.27
CA ASP A 11 -18.60 6.43 8.23
C ASP A 11 -18.10 4.98 8.37
N VAL A 12 -18.68 4.22 9.29
CA VAL A 12 -18.38 2.80 9.49
C VAL A 12 -18.83 1.97 8.29
N ARG A 13 -20.04 2.20 7.76
CA ARG A 13 -20.52 1.50 6.56
C ARG A 13 -19.59 1.68 5.37
N ARG A 14 -19.13 2.91 5.13
CA ARG A 14 -18.17 3.23 4.06
C ARG A 14 -16.85 2.51 4.26
N ALA A 15 -16.33 2.52 5.47
CA ALA A 15 -15.07 1.85 5.80
C ALA A 15 -15.16 0.32 5.55
N ALA A 16 -16.24 -0.32 6.03
CA ALA A 16 -16.49 -1.74 5.79
C ALA A 16 -16.65 -2.06 4.30
N THR A 17 -17.42 -1.25 3.57
CA THR A 17 -17.59 -1.39 2.11
C THR A 17 -16.27 -1.29 1.37
N LEU A 18 -15.38 -0.37 1.77
CA LEU A 18 -14.05 -0.24 1.17
C LEU A 18 -13.20 -1.50 1.43
N LEU A 19 -13.26 -2.07 2.63
CA LEU A 19 -12.48 -3.27 3.00
C LEU A 19 -12.94 -4.53 2.26
N GLU A 20 -14.17 -4.55 1.76
CA GLU A 20 -14.77 -5.67 1.00
C GLU A 20 -14.85 -5.41 -0.52
N SER A 21 -14.53 -4.20 -0.97
CA SER A 21 -14.57 -3.82 -2.38
C SER A 21 -13.55 -4.62 -3.18
N VAL A 22 -14.02 -5.57 -4.00
CA VAL A 22 -13.18 -6.39 -4.88
C VAL A 22 -12.30 -5.52 -5.79
N LYS A 23 -12.85 -4.41 -6.29
CA LYS A 23 -12.14 -3.47 -7.15
C LYS A 23 -11.00 -2.78 -6.40
N ASP A 24 -11.28 -2.16 -5.26
CA ASP A 24 -10.26 -1.45 -4.48
C ASP A 24 -9.20 -2.43 -3.92
N LEU A 25 -9.60 -3.64 -3.51
CA LEU A 25 -8.68 -4.68 -3.06
C LEU A 25 -7.74 -5.13 -4.19
N HIS A 26 -8.25 -5.30 -5.40
CA HIS A 26 -7.43 -5.65 -6.56
C HIS A 26 -6.46 -4.53 -6.92
N GLU A 27 -6.94 -3.29 -7.01
CA GLU A 27 -6.10 -2.12 -7.27
C GLU A 27 -5.00 -1.97 -6.19
N HIS A 28 -5.34 -2.18 -4.92
CA HIS A 28 -4.37 -2.17 -3.81
C HIS A 28 -3.35 -3.30 -3.91
N ALA A 29 -3.77 -4.51 -4.29
CA ALA A 29 -2.87 -5.66 -4.44
C ALA A 29 -1.80 -5.40 -5.51
N VAL A 30 -2.16 -4.79 -6.64
CA VAL A 30 -1.21 -4.43 -7.70
C VAL A 30 -0.12 -3.48 -7.17
N VAL A 31 -0.49 -2.50 -6.33
CA VAL A 31 0.47 -1.60 -5.68
C VAL A 31 1.40 -2.37 -4.73
N VAL A 32 0.84 -3.25 -3.90
CA VAL A 32 1.60 -4.05 -2.93
C VAL A 32 2.58 -4.97 -3.64
N ASP A 33 2.17 -5.60 -4.74
CA ASP A 33 3.03 -6.48 -5.54
C ASP A 33 4.20 -5.71 -6.15
N ALA A 34 3.97 -4.50 -6.65
CA ALA A 34 5.04 -3.65 -7.16
C ALA A 34 6.03 -3.24 -6.06
N VAL A 35 5.54 -2.89 -4.86
CA VAL A 35 6.38 -2.59 -3.69
C VAL A 35 7.21 -3.82 -3.29
N HIS A 36 6.58 -5.01 -3.26
CA HIS A 36 7.26 -6.26 -2.97
C HIS A 36 8.39 -6.54 -3.98
N GLN A 37 8.10 -6.44 -5.28
CA GLN A 37 9.08 -6.67 -6.34
C GLN A 37 10.25 -5.68 -6.26
N ALA A 38 9.98 -4.40 -6.01
CA ALA A 38 11.02 -3.38 -5.88
C ALA A 38 11.96 -3.65 -4.69
N LEU A 39 11.42 -4.14 -3.56
CA LEU A 39 12.21 -4.39 -2.34
C LEU A 39 12.87 -5.77 -2.29
N ALA A 40 12.38 -6.76 -3.06
CA ALA A 40 12.86 -8.13 -3.02
C ALA A 40 14.37 -8.28 -3.28
N ALA A 41 14.94 -7.43 -4.15
CA ALA A 41 16.38 -7.43 -4.43
C ALA A 41 17.23 -6.96 -3.23
N HIS A 42 16.67 -6.08 -2.39
CA HIS A 42 17.38 -5.43 -1.28
C HIS A 42 17.23 -6.15 0.05
N CYS A 43 16.25 -7.05 0.17
CA CYS A 43 15.95 -7.75 1.42
C CYS A 43 16.33 -9.24 1.37
N THR A 44 16.74 -9.81 2.51
CA THR A 44 16.86 -11.26 2.71
C THR A 44 15.54 -11.89 3.09
N GLU A 45 14.70 -11.15 3.82
CA GLU A 45 13.35 -11.53 4.21
C GLU A 45 12.41 -10.34 4.00
N LEU A 46 11.22 -10.62 3.49
CA LEU A 46 10.17 -9.62 3.26
C LEU A 46 8.83 -10.21 3.68
N THR A 47 8.16 -9.54 4.61
CA THR A 47 6.83 -9.89 5.09
C THR A 47 5.81 -8.94 4.49
N VAL A 48 4.86 -9.50 3.75
CA VAL A 48 3.73 -8.79 3.16
C VAL A 48 2.43 -9.40 3.69
N PRO A 49 1.64 -8.67 4.48
CA PRO A 49 0.34 -9.14 4.94
C PRO A 49 -0.59 -9.49 3.77
N ALA A 50 -1.27 -10.64 3.86
CA ALA A 50 -2.17 -11.13 2.82
C ALA A 50 -3.44 -10.29 2.64
N ARG A 51 -3.80 -9.48 3.65
CA ARG A 51 -4.95 -8.56 3.59
C ARG A 51 -4.55 -7.16 4.05
N PRO A 52 -5.09 -6.12 3.41
CA PRO A 52 -4.91 -4.76 3.89
C PRO A 52 -5.72 -4.51 5.17
N THR A 53 -5.37 -3.41 5.81
CA THR A 53 -6.09 -2.83 6.95
C THR A 53 -6.68 -1.47 6.57
N LEU A 54 -7.61 -0.96 7.36
CA LEU A 54 -8.16 0.38 7.19
C LEU A 54 -7.33 1.38 8.00
N ILE A 55 -6.91 2.45 7.34
CA ILE A 55 -6.42 3.67 7.98
C ILE A 55 -7.29 4.85 7.59
N ARG A 56 -7.29 5.89 8.42
CA ARG A 56 -8.03 7.12 8.15
C ARG A 56 -7.15 8.35 8.27
N THR A 57 -7.47 9.33 7.44
CA THR A 57 -7.09 10.72 7.64
C THR A 57 -8.30 11.50 8.16
N ALA A 58 -8.18 12.83 8.25
CA ALA A 58 -9.31 13.70 8.58
C ALA A 58 -10.46 13.56 7.57
N THR A 59 -10.15 13.30 6.30
CA THR A 59 -11.12 13.37 5.20
C THR A 59 -11.39 12.04 4.51
N MET A 60 -10.50 11.05 4.62
CA MET A 60 -10.59 9.81 3.85
C MET A 60 -10.34 8.53 4.67
N TRP A 61 -10.93 7.43 4.23
CA TRP A 61 -10.53 6.06 4.53
C TRP A 61 -9.67 5.49 3.39
N HIS A 62 -8.64 4.74 3.76
CA HIS A 62 -7.71 4.08 2.84
C HIS A 62 -7.47 2.63 3.24
N LEU A 63 -7.24 1.79 2.23
CA LEU A 63 -6.60 0.48 2.41
C LEU A 63 -5.10 0.69 2.61
N SER A 64 -4.52 -0.04 3.56
CA SER A 64 -3.11 0.07 3.91
C SER A 64 -2.51 -1.30 4.19
N THR A 65 -1.35 -1.56 3.59
CA THR A 65 -0.53 -2.73 3.88
C THR A 65 0.85 -2.27 4.29
N THR A 66 1.28 -2.63 5.49
CA THR A 66 2.65 -2.40 5.94
C THR A 66 3.53 -3.54 5.48
N VAL A 67 4.47 -3.26 4.58
CA VAL A 67 5.51 -4.21 4.15
C VAL A 67 6.74 -4.01 5.03
N THR A 68 7.24 -5.09 5.63
CA THR A 68 8.45 -5.07 6.47
C THR A 68 9.48 -6.04 5.93
N GLY A 69 10.77 -5.74 6.10
CA GLY A 69 11.83 -6.65 5.65
C GLY A 69 13.17 -6.39 6.33
N THR A 70 14.06 -7.36 6.19
CA THR A 70 15.44 -7.30 6.68
C THR A 70 16.38 -7.06 5.51
N LEU A 71 17.20 -6.02 5.60
CA LEU A 71 18.14 -5.68 4.54
C LEU A 71 19.19 -6.77 4.35
N ARG A 72 19.53 -7.03 3.09
CA ARG A 72 20.59 -7.94 2.69
C ARG A 72 21.97 -7.38 3.00
N SER A 73 22.15 -6.07 2.79
CA SER A 73 23.40 -5.37 3.07
C SER A 73 23.14 -4.25 4.10
N PRO A 74 24.00 -4.11 5.13
CA PRO A 74 23.93 -2.98 6.05
C PRO A 74 24.26 -1.64 5.37
N ASP A 75 24.90 -1.68 4.20
CA ASP A 75 25.28 -0.47 3.45
C ASP A 75 24.12 0.12 2.64
N THR A 76 23.03 -0.64 2.46
CA THR A 76 21.86 -0.15 1.72
C THR A 76 21.21 1.01 2.47
N SER A 77 21.21 2.17 1.83
CA SER A 77 20.70 3.40 2.42
C SER A 77 19.17 3.53 2.24
N ALA A 78 18.54 4.32 3.11
CA ALA A 78 17.12 4.65 2.97
C ALA A 78 16.80 5.36 1.64
N LEU A 79 17.74 6.15 1.11
CA LEU A 79 17.56 6.86 -0.15
C LEU A 79 17.55 5.91 -1.36
N GLU A 80 18.43 4.90 -1.37
CA GLU A 80 18.44 3.88 -2.43
C GLU A 80 17.11 3.12 -2.48
N LEU A 81 16.57 2.74 -1.32
CA LEU A 81 15.26 2.09 -1.23
C LEU A 81 14.13 3.02 -1.71
N ALA A 82 14.18 4.30 -1.34
CA ALA A 82 13.20 5.28 -1.77
C ALA A 82 13.22 5.46 -3.30
N LEU A 83 14.40 5.49 -3.93
CA LEU A 83 14.54 5.57 -5.38
C LEU A 83 14.05 4.30 -6.08
N ALA A 84 14.28 3.12 -5.51
CA ALA A 84 13.75 1.87 -6.04
C ALA A 84 12.21 1.80 -6.00
N LEU A 85 11.60 2.46 -5.01
CA LEU A 85 10.14 2.52 -4.85
C LEU A 85 9.48 3.65 -5.64
N HIS A 86 10.23 4.67 -6.05
CA HIS A 86 9.65 5.90 -6.58
C HIS A 86 9.63 5.93 -8.13
N PRO A 87 8.48 6.22 -8.76
CA PRO A 87 7.14 6.31 -8.18
C PRO A 87 6.46 4.94 -8.09
N THR A 88 5.62 4.74 -7.07
CA THR A 88 4.80 3.52 -6.99
C THR A 88 3.58 3.64 -7.92
N PRO A 89 2.96 2.51 -8.30
CA PRO A 89 1.71 2.52 -9.08
C PRO A 89 0.56 3.27 -8.42
N ALA A 90 0.60 3.46 -7.09
CA ALA A 90 -0.42 4.23 -6.36
C ALA A 90 -0.52 5.68 -6.84
N VAL A 91 0.56 6.25 -7.38
CA VAL A 91 0.61 7.63 -7.89
C VAL A 91 0.83 7.71 -9.41
N CYS A 92 1.53 6.73 -10.01
CA CYS A 92 1.90 6.78 -11.43
C CYS A 92 1.15 5.76 -12.32
N GLY A 93 0.45 4.78 -11.73
CA GLY A 93 -0.23 3.71 -12.47
C GLY A 93 0.68 2.57 -12.92
N THR A 94 0.19 1.73 -13.83
CA THR A 94 0.92 0.57 -14.38
C THR A 94 0.63 0.45 -15.87
N PRO A 95 1.65 0.28 -16.74
CA PRO A 95 3.08 0.24 -16.44
C PRO A 95 3.66 1.62 -16.09
N THR A 96 4.63 1.66 -15.17
CA THR A 96 5.24 2.92 -14.67
C THR A 96 6.19 3.59 -15.68
N GLN A 97 6.61 2.89 -16.74
CA GLN A 97 7.67 3.33 -17.67
C GLN A 97 7.15 3.99 -18.98
N THR A 98 5.85 4.24 -19.11
CA THR A 98 5.27 4.92 -20.28
C THR A 98 5.17 6.42 -20.04
#